data_AF-A0A822GXQ7-F1
#
_entry.id   AF-A0A822GXQ7-F1
#
_cell.length_a   1.000
_cell.length_b   1.000
_cell.length_c   1.000
_cell.angle_alpha   90.00
_cell.angle_beta   90.00
_cell.angle_gamma   90.00
#
_symmetry.space_group_name_H-M   'P 1'
#
loop_
_entity.id
_entity.type
_entity.pdbx_description
1 polymer ?
#
loop_
_entity_poly.entity_id
_entity_poly.type
_entity_poly.pdbx_seq_one_letter_code
_entity_poly.pdbx_strand_id
1 'polypeptide(L)'
;VEIKSGVCEQLASCDFETGLCGFQNLKTDFDWKRTSYNVELFGAPQFDHTTNSRGGFYLWMDRRQTTKGRKARIESELMLVDIRCVSFWYYMNNTVDAQLNVYIRDPRSDTYNLIWSNDQIHGSFWVLKEITVRPNMTVYGTNRFTIVYEAVVGSKTGDLAIDDLTTRSGNCLSTTPPQNMYQCLDGTL
;
A
#
# COMPACT_ATOMS: atom_id res chain seq x y z
N VAL A 1 -11.52 -12.94 30.81
CA VAL A 1 -10.91 -12.34 29.59
C VAL A 1 -9.47 -12.77 29.60
N GLU A 2 -9.09 -13.65 28.68
CA GLU A 2 -7.71 -14.12 28.56
C GLU A 2 -6.96 -13.17 27.63
N ILE A 3 -5.98 -12.45 28.17
CA ILE A 3 -5.08 -11.62 27.38
C ILE A 3 -3.93 -12.53 26.96
N LYS A 4 -3.91 -12.95 25.69
CA LYS A 4 -2.77 -13.68 25.13
C LYS A 4 -1.60 -12.72 24.97
N SER A 5 -0.44 -13.11 25.48
CA SER A 5 0.81 -12.40 25.23
C SER A 5 1.27 -12.66 23.80
N GLY A 6 1.05 -11.69 22.93
CA GLY A 6 1.57 -11.62 21.56
C GLY A 6 1.84 -10.15 21.23
N VAL A 7 2.62 -9.89 20.18
CA VAL A 7 2.71 -8.54 19.59
C VAL A 7 1.28 -8.11 19.30
N CYS A 8 0.85 -6.98 19.85
CA CYS A 8 -0.47 -6.41 19.51
C CYS A 8 -0.48 -6.33 17.97
N GLU A 9 -1.38 -7.06 17.30
CA GLU A 9 -1.46 -7.01 15.83
C GLU A 9 -1.45 -5.54 15.43
N GLN A 10 -0.48 -5.19 14.59
CA GLN A 10 -0.31 -3.81 14.22
C GLN A 10 -1.52 -3.43 13.37
N LEU A 11 -2.41 -2.61 13.94
CA LEU A 11 -3.63 -2.16 13.28
C LEU A 11 -3.28 -1.56 11.91
N ALA A 12 -4.11 -1.86 10.91
CA ALA A 12 -3.88 -1.41 9.55
C ALA A 12 -2.51 -1.82 8.97
N SER A 13 -2.03 -3.02 9.33
CA SER A 13 -0.90 -3.67 8.68
C SER A 13 -1.33 -5.00 8.02
N CYS A 14 -0.76 -5.32 6.86
CA CYS A 14 -1.00 -6.58 6.18
C CYS A 14 0.09 -6.90 5.14
N ASP A 15 0.65 -8.10 5.25
CA ASP A 15 1.55 -8.74 4.27
C ASP A 15 0.78 -9.65 3.29
N PHE A 16 -0.54 -9.76 3.45
CA PHE A 16 -1.44 -10.60 2.66
C PHE A 16 -1.15 -12.10 2.64
N GLU A 17 -0.24 -12.64 3.44
CA GLU A 17 0.11 -14.07 3.39
C GLU A 17 -1.03 -14.99 3.86
N THR A 18 -1.87 -14.50 4.78
CA THR A 18 -2.98 -15.27 5.36
C THR A 18 -4.37 -14.74 5.01
N GLY A 19 -4.46 -13.69 4.18
CA GLY A 19 -5.73 -13.11 3.77
C GLY A 19 -5.63 -11.61 3.55
N LEU A 20 -6.66 -10.86 3.94
CA LEU A 20 -6.66 -9.39 3.92
C LEU A 20 -6.38 -8.80 5.31
N CYS A 21 -6.01 -9.63 6.30
CA CYS A 21 -5.85 -9.22 7.69
C CYS A 21 -7.15 -8.59 8.22
N GLY A 22 -7.19 -7.27 8.41
CA GLY A 22 -8.40 -6.49 8.70
C GLY A 22 -8.90 -5.60 7.56
N PHE A 23 -8.21 -5.57 6.42
CA PHE A 23 -8.55 -4.75 5.27
C PHE A 23 -9.80 -5.25 4.54
N GLN A 24 -10.61 -4.32 4.03
CA GLN A 24 -11.87 -4.62 3.35
C GLN A 24 -11.97 -3.87 2.02
N ASN A 25 -12.40 -4.56 0.97
CA ASN A 25 -12.74 -3.91 -0.29
C ASN A 25 -13.98 -3.03 -0.10
N LEU A 26 -13.87 -1.78 -0.51
CA LEU A 26 -15.02 -0.88 -0.58
C LEU A 26 -15.82 -1.13 -1.85
N LYS A 27 -17.12 -0.82 -1.81
CA LYS A 27 -18.00 -0.95 -2.98
C LYS A 27 -17.71 0.15 -4.00
N THR A 28 -16.73 -0.09 -4.87
CA THR A 28 -16.35 0.75 -6.01
C THR A 28 -16.64 0.05 -7.34
N ASP A 29 -15.96 0.42 -8.42
CA ASP A 29 -16.18 -0.17 -9.74
C ASP A 29 -15.73 -1.63 -9.82
N PHE A 30 -14.67 -1.98 -9.10
CA PHE A 30 -14.15 -3.34 -8.93
C PHE A 30 -13.35 -3.44 -7.62
N ASP A 31 -12.86 -4.65 -7.31
CA ASP A 31 -12.12 -4.94 -6.08
C ASP A 31 -10.63 -5.16 -6.35
N TRP A 32 -9.80 -4.87 -5.36
CA TRP A 32 -8.45 -5.40 -5.28
C TRP A 32 -8.48 -6.93 -5.21
N LYS A 33 -7.56 -7.58 -5.92
CA LYS A 33 -7.44 -9.04 -5.94
C LYS A 33 -6.15 -9.47 -5.27
N ARG A 34 -6.28 -10.31 -4.24
CA ARG A 34 -5.16 -11.04 -3.65
C ARG A 34 -4.71 -12.12 -4.62
N THR A 35 -3.45 -12.10 -4.99
CA THR A 35 -2.87 -13.03 -5.96
C THR A 35 -1.44 -13.37 -5.57
N SER A 36 -0.95 -14.49 -6.09
CA SER A 36 0.45 -14.86 -6.12
C SER A 36 0.92 -14.90 -7.58
N TYR A 37 2.18 -15.31 -7.80
CA TYR A 37 2.71 -15.46 -9.15
C TYR A 37 1.84 -16.40 -10.00
N ASN A 38 1.50 -15.95 -11.21
CA ASN A 38 0.87 -16.75 -12.24
C ASN A 38 1.57 -16.47 -13.58
N VAL A 39 1.93 -17.53 -14.31
CA VAL A 39 2.60 -17.46 -15.62
C VAL A 39 1.79 -16.66 -16.66
N GLU A 40 0.47 -16.62 -16.53
CA GLU A 40 -0.42 -15.86 -17.42
C GLU A 40 -0.42 -14.35 -17.12
N LEU A 41 0.11 -13.93 -15.97
CA LEU A 41 0.21 -12.53 -15.55
C LEU A 41 1.55 -11.92 -15.97
N PHE A 42 1.89 -12.02 -17.26
CA PHE A 42 3.13 -11.43 -17.78
C PHE A 42 3.21 -9.93 -17.47
N GLY A 43 4.28 -9.49 -16.79
CA GLY A 43 4.50 -8.09 -16.40
C GLY A 43 4.18 -7.78 -14.92
N ALA A 44 3.40 -8.63 -14.24
CA ALA A 44 3.12 -8.53 -12.80
C ALA A 44 4.34 -8.99 -11.97
N PRO A 45 4.39 -8.66 -10.66
CA PRO A 45 5.45 -9.12 -9.78
C PRO A 45 5.61 -10.65 -9.85
N GLN A 46 6.81 -11.10 -10.19
CA GLN A 46 7.14 -12.53 -10.17
C GLN A 46 7.32 -13.07 -8.76
N PHE A 47 7.74 -12.21 -7.84
CA PHE A 47 8.01 -12.55 -6.46
C PHE A 47 7.25 -11.56 -5.59
N ASP A 48 6.56 -12.12 -4.62
CA ASP A 48 6.00 -11.44 -3.47
C ASP A 48 7.09 -10.67 -2.70
N HIS A 49 6.77 -9.48 -2.18
CA HIS A 49 7.78 -8.66 -1.54
C HIS A 49 8.16 -9.22 -0.17
N THR A 50 7.18 -9.64 0.64
CA THR A 50 7.37 -10.14 2.01
C THR A 50 8.30 -11.35 2.06
N THR A 51 8.01 -12.36 1.23
CA THR A 51 8.67 -13.67 1.25
C THR A 51 9.78 -13.79 0.21
N ASN A 52 9.87 -12.84 -0.72
CA ASN A 52 10.71 -12.94 -1.92
C ASN A 52 10.51 -14.28 -2.65
N SER A 53 9.26 -14.74 -2.73
CA SER A 53 8.91 -16.05 -3.28
C SER A 53 7.78 -15.95 -4.29
N ARG A 54 7.68 -16.95 -5.18
CA ARG A 54 6.54 -17.07 -6.10
C ARG A 54 5.24 -17.49 -5.40
N GLY A 55 5.37 -18.04 -4.19
CA GLY A 55 4.25 -18.58 -3.40
C GLY A 55 3.60 -17.56 -2.47
N GLY A 56 4.27 -16.45 -2.19
CA GLY A 56 3.71 -15.35 -1.41
C GLY A 56 2.65 -14.57 -2.18
N PHE A 57 1.94 -13.72 -1.46
CA PHE A 57 0.71 -13.08 -1.90
C PHE A 57 0.78 -11.57 -1.72
N TYR A 58 0.32 -10.87 -2.75
CA TYR A 58 0.16 -9.42 -2.74
C TYR A 58 -1.23 -9.03 -3.26
N LEU A 59 -1.58 -7.75 -3.13
CA LEU A 59 -2.76 -7.20 -3.79
C LEU A 59 -2.44 -6.65 -5.17
N TRP A 60 -3.31 -6.93 -6.13
CA TRP A 60 -3.12 -6.57 -7.53
C TRP A 60 -4.40 -5.98 -8.13
N MET A 61 -4.20 -4.97 -8.99
CA MET A 61 -5.25 -4.42 -9.84
C MET A 61 -5.48 -5.34 -11.04
N ASP A 62 -6.67 -5.93 -11.12
CA ASP A 62 -7.02 -6.87 -12.19
C ASP A 62 -6.88 -6.25 -13.59
N ARG A 63 -5.98 -6.80 -14.42
CA ARG A 63 -5.73 -6.31 -15.80
C ARG A 63 -6.94 -6.40 -16.73
N ARG A 64 -7.96 -7.19 -16.37
CA ARG A 64 -9.23 -7.24 -17.12
C ARG A 64 -9.99 -5.92 -17.03
N GLN A 65 -9.62 -5.04 -16.09
CA GLN A 65 -10.16 -3.69 -16.01
C GLN A 65 -9.46 -2.79 -17.03
N THR A 66 -10.14 -2.55 -18.16
CA THR A 66 -9.60 -1.80 -19.30
C THR A 66 -10.21 -0.41 -19.47
N THR A 67 -11.30 -0.10 -18.76
CA THR A 67 -11.96 1.20 -18.84
C THR A 67 -11.23 2.22 -17.97
N LYS A 68 -10.57 3.20 -18.60
CA LYS A 68 -9.88 4.29 -17.92
C LYS A 68 -10.77 4.98 -16.89
N GLY A 69 -10.22 5.25 -15.71
CA GLY A 69 -10.88 5.97 -14.63
C GLY A 69 -11.70 5.11 -13.68
N ARG A 70 -11.96 3.83 -13.99
CA ARG A 70 -12.56 2.88 -13.03
C ARG A 70 -11.61 2.65 -11.86
N LYS A 71 -12.18 2.38 -10.69
CA LYS A 71 -11.42 2.34 -9.44
C LYS A 71 -11.70 1.12 -8.57
N ALA A 72 -10.67 0.66 -7.88
CA ALA A 72 -10.76 -0.24 -6.73
C ALA A 72 -10.24 0.46 -5.48
N ARG A 73 -10.92 0.28 -4.36
CA ARG A 73 -10.49 0.78 -3.06
C ARG A 73 -10.47 -0.32 -2.03
N ILE A 74 -9.40 -0.39 -1.26
CA ILE A 74 -9.33 -1.20 -0.05
C ILE A 74 -9.08 -0.31 1.15
N GLU A 75 -9.81 -0.56 2.23
CA GLU A 75 -9.85 0.24 3.44
C GLU A 75 -9.29 -0.55 4.62
N SER A 76 -8.51 0.13 5.48
CA SER A 76 -8.00 -0.44 6.73
C SER A 76 -9.04 -0.48 7.84
N GLU A 77 -8.70 -1.12 8.95
CA GLU A 77 -9.44 -0.96 10.21
C GLU A 77 -9.39 0.49 10.73
N LEU A 78 -10.33 0.81 11.63
CA LEU A 78 -10.42 2.11 12.28
C LEU A 78 -9.25 2.34 13.23
N MET A 79 -8.60 3.48 13.08
CA MET A 79 -7.50 3.93 13.94
C MET A 79 -7.87 5.22 14.67
N LEU A 80 -7.26 5.45 15.83
CA LEU A 80 -7.37 6.71 16.55
C LEU A 80 -6.50 7.78 15.87
N VAL A 81 -6.96 9.04 15.95
CA VAL A 81 -6.21 10.20 15.44
C VAL A 81 -4.97 10.44 16.31
N ASP A 82 -3.80 10.26 15.70
CA ASP A 82 -2.48 10.62 16.19
C ASP A 82 -1.49 10.73 15.00
N ILE A 83 -0.22 11.01 15.28
CA ILE A 83 0.81 11.01 14.24
C ILE A 83 1.12 9.56 13.90
N ARG A 84 1.01 9.21 12.61
CA ARG A 84 1.31 7.87 12.10
C ARG A 84 2.29 7.92 10.94
N CYS A 85 3.11 6.89 10.84
CA CYS A 85 3.83 6.57 9.61
C CYS A 85 3.08 5.44 8.92
N VAL A 86 2.59 5.74 7.72
CA VAL A 86 2.00 4.78 6.81
C VAL A 86 3.09 4.39 5.81
N SER A 87 3.38 3.10 5.71
CA SER A 87 4.33 2.56 4.74
C SER A 87 3.74 1.40 3.97
N PHE A 88 4.19 1.23 2.73
CA PHE A 88 3.77 0.13 1.88
C PHE A 88 4.77 -0.03 0.74
N TRP A 89 4.83 -1.23 0.19
CA TRP A 89 5.53 -1.50 -1.05
C TRP A 89 4.55 -1.47 -2.21
N TYR A 90 4.96 -0.91 -3.33
CA TYR A 90 4.15 -0.90 -4.54
C TYR A 90 5.00 -1.20 -5.77
N TYR A 91 4.34 -1.79 -6.76
CA TYR A 91 4.91 -2.17 -8.04
C TYR A 91 4.04 -1.57 -9.13
N MET A 92 4.64 -0.86 -10.08
CA MET A 92 3.94 -0.28 -11.22
C MET A 92 4.76 -0.46 -12.50
N ASN A 93 4.23 -1.25 -13.42
CA ASN A 93 4.89 -1.59 -14.67
C ASN A 93 3.97 -1.39 -15.87
N ASN A 94 4.42 -0.63 -16.87
CA ASN A 94 3.69 -0.35 -18.13
C ASN A 94 2.29 0.28 -17.96
N THR A 95 2.01 0.92 -16.84
CA THR A 95 0.70 1.52 -16.50
C THR A 95 0.60 3.01 -16.87
N VAL A 96 0.35 3.34 -18.13
CA VAL A 96 0.22 4.75 -18.56
C VAL A 96 -1.06 5.36 -17.98
N ASP A 97 -0.96 6.55 -17.37
CA ASP A 97 -2.04 7.27 -16.66
C ASP A 97 -2.70 6.54 -15.49
N ALA A 98 -2.23 5.35 -15.08
CA ALA A 98 -2.79 4.69 -13.91
C ALA A 98 -2.33 5.39 -12.64
N GLN A 99 -3.19 5.39 -11.62
CA GLN A 99 -2.89 6.02 -10.35
C GLN A 99 -2.99 5.00 -9.20
N LEU A 100 -2.05 5.09 -8.28
CA LEU A 100 -2.16 4.57 -6.93
C LEU A 100 -2.29 5.77 -5.99
N ASN A 101 -3.48 5.95 -5.43
CA ASN A 101 -3.79 7.02 -4.50
C ASN A 101 -3.91 6.45 -3.08
N VAL A 102 -3.44 7.21 -2.10
CA VAL A 102 -3.62 6.91 -0.68
C VAL A 102 -4.38 8.05 -0.03
N TYR A 103 -5.45 7.70 0.68
CA TYR A 103 -6.32 8.64 1.36
C TYR A 103 -6.38 8.37 2.86
N ILE A 104 -6.63 9.43 3.61
CA ILE A 104 -7.25 9.35 4.93
C ILE A 104 -8.76 9.50 4.72
N ARG A 105 -9.54 8.55 5.22
CA ARG A 105 -11.01 8.65 5.20
C ARG A 105 -11.56 8.91 6.59
N ASP A 106 -12.47 9.87 6.67
CA ASP A 106 -13.32 10.07 7.83
C ASP A 106 -14.58 9.20 7.70
N PRO A 107 -14.74 8.16 8.54
CA PRO A 107 -15.87 7.24 8.43
C PRO A 107 -17.21 7.90 8.74
N ARG A 108 -17.25 9.04 9.45
CA ARG A 108 -18.51 9.72 9.82
C ARG A 108 -19.03 10.62 8.71
N SER A 109 -18.14 11.38 8.09
CA SER A 109 -18.49 12.30 7.00
C SER A 109 -18.35 11.68 5.62
N ASP A 110 -17.78 10.47 5.54
CA ASP A 110 -17.39 9.79 4.29
C ASP A 110 -16.48 10.64 3.40
N THR A 111 -15.66 11.50 4.02
CA THR A 111 -14.74 12.40 3.31
C THR A 111 -13.39 11.73 3.10
N TYR A 112 -12.86 11.81 1.88
CA TYR A 112 -11.56 11.27 1.49
C TYR A 112 -10.56 12.42 1.30
N ASN A 113 -9.48 12.42 2.06
CA ASN A 113 -8.40 13.39 1.97
C ASN A 113 -7.18 12.73 1.35
N LEU A 114 -6.78 13.18 0.15
CA LEU A 114 -5.63 12.62 -0.57
C LEU A 114 -4.34 12.98 0.19
N ILE A 115 -3.57 11.98 0.58
CA ILE A 115 -2.27 12.18 1.25
C ILE A 115 -1.09 11.83 0.36
N TRP A 116 -1.30 11.00 -0.66
CA TRP A 116 -0.29 10.70 -1.66
C TRP A 116 -0.91 10.14 -2.94
N SER A 117 -0.27 10.43 -4.06
CA SER A 117 -0.49 9.80 -5.37
C SER A 117 0.88 9.48 -5.94
N ASN A 118 1.01 8.37 -6.68
CA ASN A 118 2.20 8.13 -7.47
C ASN A 118 2.39 9.28 -8.48
N ASP A 119 3.64 9.66 -8.71
CA ASP A 119 4.06 10.69 -9.65
C ASP A 119 4.68 10.10 -10.93
N GLN A 120 5.26 8.89 -10.85
CA GLN A 120 5.90 8.22 -11.97
C GLN A 120 5.69 6.68 -11.96
N ILE A 121 6.08 6.05 -13.07
CA ILE A 121 6.21 4.61 -13.22
C ILE A 121 7.69 4.27 -13.03
N HIS A 122 8.01 3.30 -12.19
CA HIS A 122 9.40 3.00 -11.83
C HIS A 122 9.94 1.73 -12.51
N GLY A 123 9.10 0.95 -13.19
CA GLY A 123 9.52 -0.26 -13.91
C GLY A 123 9.21 -1.53 -13.13
N SER A 124 9.88 -2.63 -13.47
CA SER A 124 9.54 -3.97 -12.96
C SER A 124 10.21 -4.30 -11.62
N PHE A 125 10.10 -3.42 -10.62
CA PHE A 125 10.59 -3.67 -9.26
C PHE A 125 9.69 -3.01 -8.19
N TRP A 126 9.76 -3.55 -6.98
CA TRP A 126 9.05 -3.02 -5.81
C TRP A 126 9.70 -1.74 -5.29
N VAL A 127 8.87 -0.75 -4.92
CA VAL A 127 9.30 0.53 -4.36
C VAL A 127 8.62 0.75 -3.02
N LEU A 128 9.40 1.11 -2.00
CA LEU A 128 8.89 1.51 -0.71
C LEU A 128 8.34 2.94 -0.77
N LYS A 129 7.13 3.14 -0.24
CA LYS A 129 6.61 4.46 0.08
C LYS A 129 6.40 4.60 1.57
N GLU A 130 6.82 5.73 2.12
CA GLU A 130 6.55 6.16 3.49
C GLU A 130 5.85 7.54 3.50
N ILE A 131 4.81 7.69 4.32
CA ILE A 131 4.00 8.91 4.46
C ILE A 131 3.76 9.17 5.94
N THR A 132 4.18 10.35 6.41
CA THR A 132 3.83 10.80 7.76
C THR A 132 2.47 11.47 7.75
N VAL A 133 1.48 10.79 8.30
CA VAL A 133 0.12 11.29 8.54
C VAL A 133 0.11 12.07 9.85
N ARG A 134 -0.41 13.31 9.81
CA ARG A 134 -0.52 14.18 10.99
C ARG A 134 -1.98 14.50 11.30
N PRO A 135 -2.34 14.68 12.60
CA PRO A 135 -3.69 15.00 13.02
C PRO A 135 -4.30 16.24 12.36
N ASN A 136 -3.50 17.23 11.98
CA ASN A 136 -3.99 18.44 11.32
C ASN A 136 -4.35 18.25 9.84
N MET A 137 -4.11 17.06 9.26
CA MET A 137 -4.63 16.65 7.96
C MET A 137 -6.08 16.14 8.03
N THR A 138 -6.75 16.29 9.20
CA THR A 138 -8.12 15.85 9.57
C THR A 138 -9.17 16.04 8.47
N VAL A 139 -10.15 15.14 8.23
CA VAL A 139 -11.03 14.34 9.14
C VAL A 139 -11.92 15.23 10.02
N TYR A 140 -13.02 15.72 9.48
CA TYR A 140 -13.88 16.72 10.12
C TYR A 140 -14.75 16.13 11.24
N GLY A 141 -14.37 16.37 12.49
CA GLY A 141 -15.26 16.15 13.64
C GLY A 141 -15.31 14.71 14.17
N THR A 142 -14.25 13.92 13.95
CA THR A 142 -14.04 12.61 14.59
C THR A 142 -12.62 12.45 15.12
N ASN A 143 -12.44 11.55 16.09
CA ASN A 143 -11.13 11.15 16.61
C ASN A 143 -10.63 9.84 15.99
N ARG A 144 -11.22 9.42 14.86
CA ARG A 144 -10.91 8.15 14.20
C ARG A 144 -10.86 8.31 12.69
N PHE A 145 -10.00 7.54 12.04
CA PHE A 145 -9.87 7.52 10.59
C PHE A 145 -9.49 6.13 10.09
N THR A 146 -9.60 5.93 8.78
CA THR A 146 -9.07 4.76 8.07
C THR A 146 -8.10 5.22 6.99
N ILE A 147 -7.20 4.31 6.58
CA ILE A 147 -6.36 4.51 5.40
C ILE A 147 -6.98 3.74 4.23
N VAL A 148 -7.07 4.39 3.09
CA VAL A 148 -7.62 3.82 1.86
C VAL A 148 -6.58 3.84 0.76
N TYR A 149 -6.37 2.67 0.14
CA TYR A 149 -5.54 2.50 -1.05
C TYR A 149 -6.44 2.34 -2.28
N GLU A 150 -6.33 3.28 -3.21
CA GLU A 150 -7.12 3.33 -4.44
C GLU A 150 -6.24 3.06 -5.65
N ALA A 151 -6.60 2.05 -6.45
CA ALA A 151 -6.09 1.89 -7.81
C ALA A 151 -7.06 2.51 -8.81
N VAL A 152 -6.54 3.29 -9.75
CA VAL A 152 -7.30 3.88 -10.87
C VAL A 152 -6.75 3.34 -12.18
N VAL A 153 -7.64 2.78 -13.01
CA VAL A 153 -7.29 2.24 -14.32
C VAL A 153 -6.80 3.36 -15.23
N GLY A 154 -5.60 3.18 -15.78
CA GLY A 154 -4.97 4.10 -16.73
C GLY A 154 -5.50 3.98 -18.16
N SER A 155 -4.82 4.65 -19.10
CA SER A 155 -5.13 4.57 -20.55
C SER A 155 -4.52 3.33 -21.22
N LYS A 156 -3.47 2.75 -20.63
CA LYS A 156 -2.85 1.51 -21.09
C LYS A 156 -2.87 0.47 -19.97
N THR A 157 -3.25 -0.75 -20.32
CA THR A 157 -3.18 -1.89 -19.39
C THR A 157 -1.71 -2.17 -19.03
N GLY A 158 -1.43 -2.14 -17.74
CA GLY A 158 -0.18 -2.57 -17.13
C GLY A 158 -0.47 -3.23 -15.80
N ASP A 159 0.56 -3.42 -14.99
CA ASP A 159 0.45 -4.07 -13.68
C ASP A 159 0.67 -3.08 -12.56
N LEU A 160 -0.26 -3.09 -11.60
CA LEU A 160 -0.21 -2.31 -10.36
C LEU A 160 -0.45 -3.29 -9.21
N ALA A 161 0.50 -3.36 -8.30
CA ALA A 161 0.38 -4.17 -7.10
C ALA A 161 0.85 -3.39 -5.86
N ILE A 162 0.33 -3.78 -4.70
CA ILE A 162 0.74 -3.28 -3.38
C ILE A 162 0.96 -4.47 -2.45
N ASP A 163 1.89 -4.29 -1.52
CA ASP A 163 2.29 -5.30 -0.56
C ASP A 163 2.82 -4.66 0.73
N ASP A 164 2.93 -5.44 1.80
CA ASP A 164 3.53 -5.03 3.08
C ASP A 164 2.98 -3.70 3.62
N LEU A 165 1.64 -3.57 3.65
CA LEU A 165 0.99 -2.39 4.20
C LEU A 165 1.30 -2.32 5.70
N THR A 166 1.75 -1.18 6.19
CA THR A 166 2.11 -1.03 7.61
C THR A 166 1.74 0.35 8.12
N THR A 167 1.15 0.40 9.32
CA THR A 167 0.91 1.65 10.04
C THR A 167 1.55 1.64 11.42
N ARG A 168 2.47 2.56 11.71
CA ARG A 168 3.13 2.69 13.02
C ARG A 168 2.91 4.07 13.66
N SER A 169 2.93 4.12 14.98
CA SER A 169 2.90 5.39 15.72
C SER A 169 4.14 6.23 15.41
N GLY A 170 3.97 7.55 15.34
CA GLY A 170 5.05 8.51 15.16
C GLY A 170 5.35 8.86 13.69
N ASN A 171 6.39 9.68 13.49
CA ASN A 171 6.80 10.09 12.14
C ASN A 171 7.45 8.92 11.39
N CYS A 172 7.40 8.97 10.05
CA CYS A 172 8.28 8.15 9.25
C CYS A 172 9.73 8.52 9.53
N LEU A 173 10.62 7.52 9.56
CA LEU A 173 12.03 7.81 9.75
C LEU A 173 12.50 8.32 8.39
N SER A 174 13.10 9.50 8.33
CA SER A 174 13.69 9.96 7.08
C SER A 174 14.82 9.00 6.74
N THR A 175 14.58 8.06 5.82
CA THR A 175 15.66 7.38 5.12
C THR A 175 16.23 8.35 4.08
N THR A 176 16.74 9.51 4.53
CA THR A 176 17.97 9.97 3.92
C THR A 176 18.98 8.90 4.35
N PRO A 177 19.58 8.14 3.42
CA PRO A 177 20.76 7.36 3.80
C PRO A 177 21.68 8.35 4.51
N PRO A 178 22.20 8.07 5.72
CA PRO A 178 23.26 8.91 6.25
C PRO A 178 24.32 8.98 5.14
N GLN A 179 24.73 10.20 4.77
CA GLN A 179 25.56 10.48 3.58
C GLN A 179 26.91 9.73 3.55
N ASN A 180 27.20 8.88 4.53
CA ASN A 180 28.47 8.19 4.74
C ASN A 180 28.36 6.67 4.96
N MET A 181 27.27 5.97 4.56
CA MET A 181 27.18 4.50 4.75
C MET A 181 27.43 3.62 3.52
N TYR A 182 27.84 4.17 2.38
CA TYR A 182 28.43 3.37 1.30
C TYR A 182 29.96 3.38 1.39
N GLN A 183 30.51 2.74 2.41
CA GLN A 183 31.85 2.16 2.28
C GLN A 183 31.64 0.65 2.13
N CYS A 184 31.81 0.15 0.90
CA CYS A 184 31.99 -1.27 0.69
C CYS A 184 33.27 -1.67 1.41
N LEU A 185 33.14 -2.37 2.54
CA LEU A 185 34.21 -3.18 3.10
C LEU A 185 34.34 -4.42 2.23
N ASP A 186 35.01 -4.26 1.09
CA ASP A 186 35.79 -5.34 0.50
C ASP A 186 36.98 -4.71 -0.19
N GLY A 187 38.05 -4.58 0.61
CA GLY A 187 39.34 -4.12 0.13
C GLY A 187 39.91 -5.12 -0.86
N THR A 188 40.13 -4.64 -2.08
CA THR A 188 41.19 -5.15 -2.96
C THR A 188 41.86 -3.97 -3.66
N LEU A 189 43.11 -3.74 -3.22
CA LEU A 189 44.21 -2.90 -3.71
C LEU A 189 43.91 -1.63 -4.52
#